data_AF-G0GEQ0-F1
#
_entry.id   AF-G0GEQ0-F1
#
_cell.length_a   1.000
_cell.length_b   1.000
_cell.length_c   1.000
_cell.angle_alpha   90.00
_cell.angle_beta   90.00
_cell.angle_gamma   90.00
#
_symmetry.space_group_name_H-M   'P 1'
#
loop_
_entity.id
_entity.type
_entity.pdbx_description
1 polymer ?
#
loop_
_entity_poly.entity_id
_entity_poly.type
_entity_poly.pdbx_seq_one_letter_code
_entity_poly.pdbx_strand_id
1 'polypeptide(L)' 'MSELKKVIYKAHRKNQRERILNAAGKLFLEKGVDSVSIEAIAKEAMITRRTIYQYFDNKFEIALYCAH' A
#
# COMPACT_ATOMS: atom_id res chain seq x y z
N MET A 1 -5.92 24.39 -17.77
CA MET A 1 -5.48 23.67 -16.55
C MET A 1 -5.87 22.20 -16.68
N SER A 2 -5.03 21.51 -17.44
CA SER A 2 -5.37 20.50 -18.43
C SER A 2 -5.15 19.07 -17.95
N GLU A 3 -5.75 18.13 -18.69
CA GLU A 3 -5.70 16.67 -18.60
C GLU A 3 -4.40 16.05 -18.06
N LEU A 4 -3.25 16.70 -18.29
CA LEU A 4 -1.94 16.36 -17.72
C LEU A 4 -1.95 16.19 -16.18
N LYS A 5 -2.62 17.08 -15.42
CA LYS A 5 -2.69 16.95 -13.95
C LYS A 5 -3.42 15.67 -13.52
N LYS A 6 -4.47 15.25 -14.25
CA LYS A 6 -5.22 14.02 -13.94
C LYS A 6 -4.36 12.78 -14.18
N VAL A 7 -3.60 12.76 -15.28
CA VAL A 7 -2.70 11.65 -15.64
C VAL A 7 -1.62 11.47 -14.57
N ILE A 8 -0.93 12.55 -14.20
CA ILE A 8 0.11 12.51 -13.17
C ILE A 8 -0.46 12.06 -11.82
N TYR A 9 -1.64 12.56 -11.45
CA TYR A 9 -2.30 12.16 -10.20
C TYR A 9 -2.67 10.66 -10.18
N LYS A 10 -3.22 10.12 -11.28
CA LYS A 10 -3.54 8.70 -11.39
C LYS A 10 -2.28 7.82 -11.33
N ALA A 11 -1.21 8.23 -12.01
CA ALA A 11 0.07 7.53 -11.97
C ALA A 11 0.69 7.53 -10.57
N HIS A 12 0.67 8.68 -9.88
CA HIS A 12 1.11 8.78 -8.50
C HIS A 12 0.32 7.85 -7.59
N ARG A 13 -1.01 7.83 -7.70
CA ARG A 13 -1.85 6.91 -6.92
C ARG A 13 -1.54 5.44 -7.17
N LYS A 14 -1.33 5.05 -8.43
CA LYS A 14 -0.94 3.68 -8.78
C LYS A 14 0.40 3.31 -8.13
N ASN A 15 1.39 4.20 -8.20
CA ASN A 15 2.69 3.99 -7.56
C ASN A 15 2.59 3.82 -6.04
N GLN A 16 1.75 4.63 -5.37
CA GLN A 16 1.52 4.51 -3.94
C GLN A 16 0.86 3.17 -3.58
N ARG A 17 -0.14 2.73 -4.37
CA ARG A 17 -0.78 1.42 -4.17
C ARG A 17 0.22 0.27 -4.32
N GLU A 18 1.05 0.28 -5.36
CA GLU A 18 2.08 -0.75 -5.57
C GLU A 18 3.13 -0.77 -4.45
N ARG A 19 3.57 0.40 -3.97
CA ARG A 19 4.48 0.50 -2.81
C ARG A 19 3.90 -0.17 -1.56
N ILE A 20 2.61 0.02 -1.29
CA ILE A 20 1.92 -0.62 -0.17
C ILE A 20 1.93 -2.14 -0.34
N LEU A 21 1.53 -2.64 -1.51
CA LEU A 21 1.44 -4.08 -1.78
C LEU A 21 2.79 -4.77 -1.68
N ASN A 22 3.85 -4.18 -2.25
CA ASN A 22 5.19 -4.75 -2.19
C ASN A 22 5.74 -4.80 -0.76
N ALA A 23 5.59 -3.71 -0.01
CA ALA A 23 6.02 -3.64 1.38
C ALA A 23 5.26 -4.65 2.27
N ALA A 24 3.94 -4.74 2.10
CA ALA A 24 3.11 -5.67 2.84
C ALA A 24 3.42 -7.12 2.48
N GLY A 25 3.57 -7.45 1.20
CA GLY A 25 3.92 -8.80 0.73
C GLY A 25 5.22 -9.29 1.36
N LYS A 26 6.26 -8.45 1.37
CA LYS A 26 7.53 -8.76 2.05
C LYS A 26 7.33 -9.07 3.54
N LEU A 27 6.63 -8.19 4.26
CA LEU A 27 6.41 -8.36 5.70
C LEU A 27 5.54 -9.58 6.02
N PHE A 28 4.51 -9.84 5.22
CA PHE A 28 3.63 -10.99 5.40
C PHE A 28 4.36 -12.31 5.15
N LEU A 29 5.23 -12.38 4.14
CA LEU A 29 6.07 -13.55 3.89
C LEU A 29 7.05 -13.83 5.04
N GLU A 30 7.64 -12.77 5.62
CA GLU A 30 8.63 -12.91 6.70
C GLU A 30 7.99 -13.24 8.06
N LYS A 31 6.79 -12.73 8.36
CA LYS A 31 6.25 -12.69 9.73
C LYS A 31 4.83 -13.27 9.87
N GLY A 32 4.18 -13.60 8.76
CA GLY A 32 2.76 -13.94 8.71
C GLY A 32 1.84 -12.73 8.79
N VAL A 33 0.63 -12.85 8.23
CA VAL A 33 -0.36 -11.75 8.13
C VAL A 33 -0.80 -11.24 9.51
N ASP A 34 -0.98 -12.15 10.47
CA ASP A 34 -1.49 -11.80 11.80
C ASP A 34 -0.50 -10.96 12.61
N SER A 35 0.81 -11.22 12.47
CA SER A 35 1.88 -10.52 13.19
C SER A 35 2.21 -9.13 12.62
N VAL A 36 1.77 -8.82 11.41
CA VAL A 36 2.09 -7.55 10.74
C VAL A 36 1.02 -6.50 11.03
N SER A 37 1.46 -5.29 11.38
CA SER A 37 0.61 -4.13 11.63
C SER A 37 0.61 -3.14 10.45
N ILE A 38 -0.41 -2.29 10.38
CA ILE A 38 -0.50 -1.20 9.39
C ILE A 38 0.67 -0.21 9.57
N GLU A 39 1.10 0.03 10.81
CA GLU A 39 2.27 0.84 11.14
C GLU A 39 3.54 0.29 10.51
N ALA A 40 3.75 -1.04 10.59
CA ALA A 40 4.93 -1.70 10.02
C ALA A 40 4.93 -1.57 8.49
N ILE A 41 3.78 -1.80 7.85
CA ILE A 41 3.62 -1.64 6.40
C ILE A 41 3.88 -0.19 5.99
N ALA A 42 3.33 0.80 6.72
CA ALA A 42 3.55 2.21 6.43
C ALA A 42 5.03 2.61 6.51
N LYS A 43 5.73 2.08 7.51
CA LYS A 43 7.17 2.31 7.69
C LYS A 43 7.98 1.71 6.54
N GLU A 44 7.72 0.45 6.18
CA GLU A 44 8.42 -0.24 5.09
C GLU A 44 8.14 0.42 3.73
N ALA A 45 6.89 0.81 3.48
CA ALA A 45 6.49 1.51 2.26
C ALA A 45 6.94 2.97 2.22
N MET A 46 7.48 3.54 3.32
CA MET A 46 7.82 4.96 3.50
C MET A 46 6.64 5.90 3.18
N ILE A 47 5.48 5.63 3.79
CA ILE A 47 4.26 6.42 3.67
C ILE A 47 3.57 6.57 5.03
N THR A 48 2.49 7.33 5.09
CA THR A 48 1.69 7.45 6.32
C THR A 48 0.60 6.39 6.40
N ARG A 49 0.16 6.03 7.62
CA ARG A 49 -1.04 5.20 7.83
C ARG A 49 -2.27 5.78 7.14
N ARG A 50 -2.45 7.10 7.22
CA ARG A 50 -3.53 7.81 6.54
C ARG A 50 -3.52 7.55 5.03
N THR A 51 -2.33 7.52 4.43
CA THR A 51 -2.20 7.18 3.02
C THR A 51 -2.61 5.73 2.75
N ILE A 52 -2.23 4.76 3.59
CA ILE A 52 -2.69 3.36 3.42
C ILE A 52 -4.22 3.29 3.43
N TYR A 53 -4.85 3.92 4.43
CA TYR A 53 -6.31 3.94 4.56
C TYR A 53 -7.05 4.70 3.43
N GLN A 54 -6.34 5.37 2.51
CA GLN A 54 -6.94 5.90 1.28
C GLN A 54 -7.02 4.87 0.15
N TYR A 55 -6.29 3.75 0.26
CA TYR A 55 -6.25 2.68 -0.74
C TYR A 55 -6.83 1.37 -0.26
N PHE A 56 -6.77 1.09 1.04
CA PHE A 56 -7.19 -0.17 1.64
C PHE A 56 -7.85 0.08 2.99
N ASP A 57 -8.94 -0.62 3.27
CA ASP A 57 -9.70 -0.48 4.50
C ASP A 57 -9.01 -1.16 5.69
N ASN A 58 -8.29 -2.26 5.43
CA ASN A 58 -7.59 -3.04 6.46
C ASN A 58 -6.44 -3.88 5.90
N LYS A 59 -5.65 -4.51 6.78
CA LYS A 59 -4.48 -5.33 6.37
C LYS A 59 -4.85 -6.61 5.63
N PHE A 60 -6.05 -7.16 5.84
CA PHE A 60 -6.50 -8.38 5.16
C PHE A 60 -6.83 -8.11 3.70
N GLU A 61 -7.39 -6.92 3.41
CA GLU A 61 -7.55 -6.46 2.03
C GLU A 61 -6.20 -6.35 1.32
N ILE A 62 -5.19 -5.77 1.98
CA ILE A 62 -3.82 -5.70 1.44
C ILE A 62 -3.28 -7.10 1.17
N ALA A 63 -3.47 -8.04 2.10
CA ALA A 63 -3.01 -9.42 1.98
C ALA A 63 -3.62 -10.14 0.76
N LEU A 64 -4.91 -9.90 0.50
CA LEU A 64 -5.60 -10.45 -0.67
C LEU A 64 -4.99 -9.98 -1.99
N TYR A 65 -4.52 -8.73 -2.05
CA TYR A 65 -3.98 -8.14 -3.28
C TYR A 65 -2.46 -8.27 -3.44
N CYS A 66 -1.71 -8.65 -2.41
CA CYS A 66 -0.27 -8.86 -2.52
C CYS A 66 0.13 -10.33 -2.74
N ALA A 67 -0.81 -11.27 -2.62
CA ALA A 67 -0.61 -12.68 -2.94
C ALA A 67 -0.78 -12.91 -4.45
N HIS A 68 0.30 -12.74 -5.20
CA HIS A 68 0.42 -13.12 -6.62
C HIS A 68 1.63 -14.02 -6.81
#